data_AF-A0A2T4JN16-F1
#
_entry.id   AF-A0A2T4JN16-F1
#
_cell.length_a   1.000
_cell.length_b   1.000
_cell.length_c   1.000
_cell.angle_alpha   90.00
_cell.angle_beta   90.00
_cell.angle_gamma   90.00
#
_symmetry.space_group_name_H-M   'P 1'
#
loop_
_entity.id
_entity.type
_entity.pdbx_description
1 polymer ?
#
loop_
_entity_poly.entity_id
_entity_poly.type
_entity_poly.pdbx_seq_one_letter_code
_entity_poly.pdbx_strand_id
1 'polypeptide(L)'
;MDEADRIIDGLGLSPHPEGGFYRQTWVAEGPGRPVGTAILFLLKSGQASHWHRVDAVEIWHFHAGAPVILSLAETAAGPARDLRLGPEVLGGETPQAIVPSHHWQAARSTGFQFAGFDLAPPGFDIPRQASGGGLAGAADLSATDLRRDARR
;
A
#
# COMPACT_ATOMS: atom_id res chain seq x y z
N MET A 1 20.06 10.01 0.10
CA MET A 1 18.74 10.58 -0.24
C MET A 1 17.91 9.47 -0.83
N ASP A 2 16.81 9.10 -0.19
CA ASP A 2 15.95 8.04 -0.72
C ASP A 2 15.09 8.57 -1.89
N GLU A 3 14.37 7.69 -2.58
CA GLU A 3 13.54 8.09 -3.72
C GLU A 3 12.48 9.12 -3.35
N ALA A 4 11.86 8.98 -2.17
CA ALA A 4 10.82 9.88 -1.71
C ALA A 4 11.38 11.29 -1.44
N ASP A 5 12.58 11.41 -0.86
CA ASP A 5 13.27 12.69 -0.68
C ASP A 5 13.53 13.39 -2.03
N ARG A 6 13.99 12.64 -3.05
CA ARG A 6 14.19 13.23 -4.39
C ARG A 6 12.89 13.72 -5.02
N ILE A 7 11.77 13.03 -4.78
CA ILE A 7 10.44 13.46 -5.25
C ILE A 7 10.00 14.71 -4.50
N ILE A 8 10.18 14.75 -3.18
CA ILE A 8 9.89 15.92 -2.35
C ILE A 8 10.65 17.14 -2.89
N ASP A 9 11.95 17.01 -3.14
CA ASP A 9 12.78 18.10 -3.66
C ASP A 9 12.40 18.47 -5.09
N GLY A 10 12.27 17.48 -5.98
CA GLY A 10 11.94 17.70 -7.39
C GLY A 10 10.56 18.33 -7.60
N LEU A 11 9.62 18.09 -6.69
CA LEU A 11 8.29 18.69 -6.69
C LEU A 11 8.16 19.85 -5.70
N GLY A 12 9.23 20.28 -5.02
CA GLY A 12 9.20 21.37 -4.05
C GLY A 12 8.12 21.22 -2.98
N LEU A 13 7.96 20.03 -2.42
CA LEU A 13 6.97 19.76 -1.38
C LEU A 13 7.46 20.26 -0.01
N SER A 14 6.53 20.69 0.83
CA SER A 14 6.79 21.11 2.22
C SER A 14 6.02 20.24 3.21
N PRO A 15 6.44 20.11 4.48
CA PRO A 15 5.68 19.36 5.48
C PRO A 15 4.23 19.85 5.60
N HIS A 16 3.27 18.92 5.66
CA HIS A 16 1.85 19.24 5.87
C HIS A 16 1.50 19.17 7.37
N PRO A 17 0.64 20.06 7.90
CA PRO A 17 0.24 20.04 9.31
C PRO A 17 -0.40 18.72 9.77
N GLU A 18 -1.05 18.01 8.86
CA GLU A 18 -1.70 16.73 9.15
C GLU A 18 -0.73 15.53 9.06
N GLY A 19 0.52 15.74 8.63
CA GLY A 19 1.49 14.70 8.33
C GLY A 19 1.71 14.50 6.83
N GLY A 20 2.90 14.03 6.46
CA GLY A 20 3.33 13.96 5.06
C GLY A 20 3.86 15.28 4.51
N PHE A 21 3.92 15.38 3.19
CA PHE A 21 4.43 16.52 2.45
C PHE A 21 3.43 16.95 1.38
N TYR A 22 3.32 18.24 1.11
CA TYR A 22 2.39 18.77 0.14
C TYR A 22 2.94 19.98 -0.63
N ARG A 23 2.28 20.30 -1.75
CA ARG A 23 2.41 21.59 -2.44
C ARG A 23 1.11 21.92 -3.15
N GLN A 24 0.56 23.11 -2.92
CA GLN A 24 -0.58 23.61 -3.69
C GLN A 24 -0.15 23.96 -5.11
N THR A 25 -0.81 23.38 -6.10
CA THR A 25 -0.49 23.55 -7.52
C THR A 25 -1.52 24.40 -8.26
N TRP A 26 -2.73 24.55 -7.71
CA TRP A 26 -3.78 25.36 -8.30
C TRP A 26 -4.75 25.90 -7.26
N VAL A 27 -5.31 27.07 -7.54
CA VAL A 27 -6.38 27.74 -6.80
C VAL A 27 -7.33 28.34 -7.81
N ALA A 28 -8.62 28.07 -7.67
CA ALA A 28 -9.66 28.68 -8.48
C ALA A 28 -9.96 30.10 -8.00
N GLU A 29 -10.36 30.98 -8.92
CA GLU A 29 -10.96 32.25 -8.54
C GLU A 29 -12.38 32.05 -7.96
N GLY A 30 -12.79 32.92 -7.05
CA GLY A 30 -14.13 32.91 -6.47
C GLY A 30 -14.34 34.08 -5.50
N PRO A 31 -15.57 34.59 -5.33
CA PRO A 31 -15.83 35.62 -4.34
C PRO A 31 -15.66 35.06 -2.92
N GLY A 32 -14.64 35.53 -2.21
CA GLY A 32 -14.30 35.05 -0.88
C GLY A 32 -13.43 33.79 -0.92
N ARG A 33 -14.02 32.62 -0.61
CA ARG A 33 -13.29 31.34 -0.62
C ARG A 33 -13.12 30.83 -2.06
N PRO A 34 -11.92 30.35 -2.45
CA PRO A 34 -11.73 29.67 -3.74
C PRO A 34 -12.75 28.56 -3.97
N VAL A 35 -13.30 28.46 -5.18
CA VAL A 35 -14.26 27.39 -5.53
C VAL A 35 -13.59 26.01 -5.68
N GLY A 36 -12.26 25.98 -5.70
CA GLY A 36 -11.47 24.75 -5.75
C GLY A 36 -9.99 25.02 -5.53
N THR A 37 -9.27 24.00 -5.09
CA THR A 37 -7.81 23.99 -5.04
C THR A 37 -7.32 22.62 -5.49
N ALA A 38 -6.04 22.52 -5.86
CA ALA A 38 -5.37 21.25 -6.07
C ALA A 38 -4.02 21.27 -5.39
N ILE A 39 -3.64 20.13 -4.80
CA ILE A 39 -2.35 19.92 -4.18
C ILE A 39 -1.71 18.64 -4.72
N LEU A 40 -0.39 18.58 -4.66
CA LEU A 40 0.35 17.33 -4.61
C LEU A 40 0.51 16.95 -3.14
N PHE A 41 0.41 15.65 -2.83
CA PHE A 41 0.56 15.12 -1.49
C PHE A 41 1.39 13.83 -1.51
N LEU A 42 2.27 13.65 -0.53
CA LEU A 42 3.18 12.51 -0.43
C LEU A 42 3.32 12.04 1.03
N LEU A 43 3.25 10.72 1.23
CA LEU A 43 3.57 10.05 2.48
C LEU A 43 4.82 9.17 2.28
N LYS A 44 5.86 9.37 3.09
CA LYS A 44 6.99 8.42 3.15
C LYS A 44 6.54 7.11 3.81
N SER A 45 7.36 6.05 3.67
CA SER A 45 7.11 4.79 4.39
C SER A 45 6.98 5.05 5.90
N GLY A 46 5.98 4.43 6.52
CA GLY A 46 5.67 4.60 7.94
C GLY A 46 5.00 5.93 8.33
N GLN A 47 4.78 6.86 7.40
CA GLN A 47 4.05 8.10 7.68
C GLN A 47 2.55 7.95 7.45
N ALA A 48 1.81 8.81 8.15
CA ALA A 48 0.36 8.95 8.02
C ALA A 48 -0.04 10.43 7.97
N SER A 49 -1.17 10.70 7.31
CA SER A 49 -2.01 11.86 7.55
C SER A 49 -3.00 11.53 8.66
N HIS A 50 -3.02 12.33 9.72
CA HIS A 50 -3.88 12.14 10.88
C HIS A 50 -5.35 12.36 10.54
N TRP A 51 -6.25 11.87 11.41
CA TRP A 51 -7.68 12.11 11.27
C TRP A 51 -8.01 13.61 11.25
N HIS A 52 -8.61 14.06 10.16
CA HIS A 52 -9.06 15.43 9.96
C HIS A 52 -10.33 15.45 9.11
N ARG A 53 -10.94 16.62 8.94
CA ARG A 53 -12.07 16.83 8.04
C ARG A 53 -12.06 18.26 7.53
N VAL A 54 -12.58 18.45 6.33
CA VAL A 54 -12.69 19.78 5.70
C VAL A 54 -14.14 20.09 5.36
N ASP A 55 -14.44 21.36 5.14
CA ASP A 55 -15.76 21.88 4.75
C ASP A 55 -16.00 21.82 3.22
N ALA A 56 -15.23 21.00 2.51
CA ALA A 56 -15.33 20.80 1.06
C ALA A 56 -15.26 19.32 0.72
N VAL A 57 -15.72 18.96 -0.47
CA VAL A 57 -15.43 17.65 -1.05
C VAL A 57 -13.96 17.60 -1.42
N GLU A 58 -13.29 16.49 -1.09
CA GLU A 58 -11.91 16.25 -1.48
C GLU A 58 -11.81 15.04 -2.40
N ILE A 59 -11.04 15.17 -3.48
CA ILE A 59 -10.86 14.11 -4.47
C ILE A 59 -9.38 13.70 -4.46
N TRP A 60 -9.14 12.48 -4.01
CA TRP A 60 -7.83 11.87 -3.98
C TRP A 60 -7.52 11.21 -5.33
N HIS A 61 -6.33 11.45 -5.84
CA HIS A 61 -5.81 10.82 -7.06
C HIS A 61 -4.49 10.13 -6.75
N PHE A 62 -4.42 8.82 -7.00
CA PHE A 62 -3.17 8.09 -6.92
C PHE A 62 -2.32 8.40 -8.17
N HIS A 63 -1.06 8.79 -7.95
CA HIS A 63 -0.12 9.08 -9.03
C HIS A 63 1.02 8.07 -9.12
N ALA A 64 1.65 7.71 -7.98
CA ALA A 64 2.81 6.83 -7.97
C ALA A 64 3.11 6.30 -6.56
N GLY A 65 4.00 5.30 -6.49
CA GLY A 65 4.54 4.77 -5.24
C GLY A 65 3.78 3.56 -4.70
N ALA A 66 3.94 3.29 -3.40
CA ALA A 66 3.15 2.26 -2.73
C ALA A 66 1.69 2.72 -2.59
N PRO A 67 0.70 1.81 -2.68
CA PRO A 67 -0.68 2.13 -2.42
C PRO A 67 -0.87 2.81 -1.05
N VAL A 68 -1.89 3.63 -0.94
CA VAL A 68 -2.29 4.32 0.29
C VAL A 68 -3.58 3.69 0.80
N ILE A 69 -3.67 3.48 2.11
CA ILE A 69 -4.98 3.23 2.74
C ILE A 69 -5.55 4.58 3.13
N LEU A 70 -6.70 4.91 2.54
CA LEU A 70 -7.51 6.08 2.89
C LEU A 70 -8.69 5.58 3.75
N SER A 71 -8.69 5.97 5.02
CA SER A 71 -9.75 5.66 5.97
C SER A 71 -10.75 6.81 6.01
N LEU A 72 -12.06 6.51 5.95
CA LEU A 72 -13.14 7.51 5.99
C LEU A 72 -14.16 7.16 7.07
N ALA A 73 -14.72 8.15 7.75
CA ALA A 73 -15.89 8.00 8.63
C ALA A 73 -16.79 9.23 8.55
N GLU A 74 -18.12 9.03 8.52
CA GLU A 74 -19.06 10.15 8.54
C GLU A 74 -19.03 10.91 9.88
N THR A 75 -18.84 10.17 10.98
CA THR A 75 -18.80 10.72 12.34
C THR A 75 -17.57 10.23 13.10
N ALA A 76 -17.21 10.94 14.17
CA ALA A 76 -16.12 10.51 15.05
C ALA A 76 -16.44 9.22 15.83
N ALA A 77 -17.70 8.78 15.86
CA ALA A 77 -18.12 7.51 16.44
C ALA A 77 -17.95 6.32 15.48
N GLY A 78 -17.66 6.58 14.20
CA GLY A 78 -17.55 5.55 13.17
C GLY A 78 -18.92 5.04 12.66
N PRO A 79 -18.93 3.88 11.98
CA PRO A 79 -17.76 3.06 11.64
C PRO A 79 -16.85 3.76 10.63
N ALA A 80 -15.55 3.47 10.70
CA ALA A 80 -14.61 3.82 9.65
C ALA A 80 -14.60 2.75 8.55
N ARG A 81 -14.36 3.17 7.31
CA ARG A 81 -14.13 2.29 6.16
C ARG A 81 -12.79 2.62 5.50
N ASP A 82 -12.11 1.59 5.02
CA ASP A 82 -10.84 1.74 4.32
C ASP A 82 -11.03 1.59 2.81
N LEU A 83 -10.40 2.48 2.06
CA LEU A 83 -10.22 2.39 0.60
C LEU A 83 -8.73 2.22 0.32
N ARG A 84 -8.39 1.32 -0.59
CA ARG A 84 -7.01 1.12 -1.04
C ARG A 84 -6.79 1.90 -2.33
N LEU A 85 -6.08 3.02 -2.24
CA LEU A 85 -5.75 3.86 -3.38
C LEU A 85 -4.45 3.39 -4.01
N GLY A 86 -4.50 3.01 -5.28
CA GLY A 86 -3.37 2.44 -6.00
C GLY A 86 -3.71 2.10 -7.46
N PRO A 87 -2.74 1.59 -8.23
CA PRO A 87 -2.91 1.37 -9.66
C PRO A 87 -3.53 0.00 -10.00
N GLU A 88 -3.61 -0.95 -9.06
CA GLU A 88 -4.03 -2.33 -9.35
C GLU A 88 -5.56 -2.48 -9.31
N VAL A 89 -6.22 -1.96 -10.35
CA VAL A 89 -7.69 -1.92 -10.46
C VAL A 89 -8.31 -3.31 -10.45
N LEU A 90 -7.69 -4.29 -11.11
CA LEU A 90 -8.26 -5.65 -11.19
C LEU A 90 -8.04 -6.43 -9.88
N GLY A 91 -7.08 -6.01 -9.06
CA GLY A 91 -6.89 -6.48 -7.68
C GLY A 91 -7.72 -5.73 -6.63
N GLY A 92 -8.61 -4.81 -7.04
CA GLY A 92 -9.53 -4.11 -6.13
C GLY A 92 -9.02 -2.80 -5.55
N GLU A 93 -7.88 -2.28 -6.03
CA GLU A 93 -7.47 -0.91 -5.75
C GLU A 93 -8.26 0.09 -6.59
N THR A 94 -8.29 1.35 -6.17
CA THR A 94 -8.86 2.44 -6.97
C THR A 94 -7.87 3.58 -7.16
N PRO A 95 -7.68 4.11 -8.38
CA PRO A 95 -6.80 5.25 -8.59
C PRO A 95 -7.42 6.58 -8.10
N GLN A 96 -8.72 6.59 -7.79
CA GLN A 96 -9.44 7.78 -7.36
C GLN A 96 -10.41 7.47 -6.22
N ALA A 97 -10.50 8.37 -5.25
CA ALA A 97 -11.51 8.31 -4.18
C ALA A 97 -12.05 9.70 -3.88
N ILE A 98 -13.32 9.76 -3.45
CA ILE A 98 -14.00 10.99 -3.08
C ILE A 98 -14.32 10.94 -1.59
N VAL A 99 -13.86 11.94 -0.86
CA VAL A 99 -14.24 12.19 0.53
C VAL A 99 -15.31 13.27 0.54
N PRO A 100 -16.54 12.98 0.99
CA PRO A 100 -17.58 14.00 1.07
C PRO A 100 -17.22 15.08 2.08
N SER A 101 -17.80 16.27 1.93
CA SER A 101 -17.58 17.34 2.91
C SER A 101 -17.95 16.90 4.32
N HIS A 102 -17.19 17.42 5.28
CA HIS A 102 -17.32 17.17 6.73
C HIS A 102 -17.09 15.72 7.19
N HIS A 103 -16.79 14.78 6.29
CA HIS A 103 -16.37 13.44 6.68
C HIS A 103 -14.96 13.47 7.26
N TRP A 104 -14.73 12.63 8.26
CA TRP A 104 -13.40 12.34 8.76
C TRP A 104 -12.63 11.51 7.74
N GLN A 105 -11.37 11.86 7.55
CA GLN A 105 -10.42 11.10 6.74
C GLN A 105 -9.06 11.00 7.43
N ALA A 106 -8.37 9.89 7.19
CA ALA A 106 -6.96 9.69 7.51
C ALA A 106 -6.32 8.86 6.40
N ALA A 107 -5.01 9.00 6.21
CA ALA A 107 -4.30 8.26 5.18
C ALA A 107 -3.02 7.66 5.73
N ARG A 108 -2.65 6.45 5.33
CA ARG A 108 -1.36 5.84 5.69
C ARG A 108 -0.72 5.16 4.49
N SER A 109 0.61 5.31 4.38
CA SER A 109 1.39 4.59 3.38
C SER A 109 1.34 3.08 3.65
N THR A 110 1.23 2.25 2.61
CA THR A 110 1.46 0.80 2.72
C THR A 110 2.89 0.39 2.41
N GLY A 111 3.80 1.36 2.31
CA GLY A 111 5.22 1.14 2.09
C GLY A 111 5.81 0.13 3.06
N PHE A 112 6.86 -0.56 2.59
CA PHE A 112 7.52 -1.62 3.36
C PHE A 112 8.10 -1.06 4.66
N GLN A 113 7.75 -1.66 5.79
CA GLN A 113 8.44 -1.46 7.05
C GLN A 113 9.52 -2.53 7.16
N PHE A 114 10.78 -2.13 7.30
CA PHE A 114 11.90 -3.03 7.58
C PHE A 114 11.88 -3.50 9.05
N ALA A 115 10.73 -3.97 9.51
CA ALA A 115 10.52 -4.43 10.88
C ALA A 115 10.14 -5.92 10.85
N GLY A 116 10.80 -6.72 11.68
CA GLY A 116 10.46 -8.11 11.90
C GLY A 116 11.13 -9.14 10.98
N PHE A 117 12.24 -8.79 10.32
CA PHE A 117 13.06 -9.78 9.62
C PHE A 117 14.57 -9.54 9.84
N ASP A 118 15.33 -10.63 9.89
CA ASP A 118 16.79 -10.60 9.96
C ASP A 118 17.34 -10.58 8.53
N LEU A 119 17.98 -9.47 8.16
CA LEU A 119 18.72 -9.40 6.91
C LEU A 119 20.11 -10.00 7.13
N ALA A 120 20.43 -11.04 6.37
CA ALA A 120 21.74 -11.65 6.42
C ALA A 120 22.83 -10.66 5.95
N PRO A 121 24.03 -10.66 6.57
CA PRO A 121 25.11 -9.81 6.14
C PRO A 121 25.54 -10.13 4.70
N PRO A 122 26.13 -9.17 3.96
CA PRO A 122 26.70 -9.45 2.63
C PRO A 122 27.64 -10.65 2.66
N GLY A 123 27.43 -11.61 1.75
CA GLY A 123 28.23 -12.85 1.69
C GLY A 123 27.77 -13.97 2.61
N PHE A 124 26.66 -13.81 3.33
CA PHE A 124 26.01 -14.93 4.02
C PHE A 124 25.50 -15.98 3.03
N ASP A 125 25.84 -17.24 3.30
CA ASP A 125 25.37 -18.41 2.56
C ASP A 125 24.88 -19.46 3.57
N ILE A 126 23.82 -20.20 3.21
CA ILE A 126 23.28 -21.29 4.02
C ILE A 126 23.77 -22.61 3.42
N PRO A 127 24.59 -23.41 4.12
CA PRO A 127 25.09 -24.67 3.60
C PRO A 127 23.95 -25.59 3.17
N ARG A 128 24.01 -26.09 1.93
CA ARG A 128 23.01 -27.05 1.45
C ARG A 128 23.26 -28.41 2.06
N GLN A 129 22.18 -29.12 2.40
CA GLN A 129 22.24 -30.55 2.68
C GLN A 129 22.87 -31.24 1.48
N ALA A 130 23.93 -32.02 1.71
CA ALA A 130 24.46 -32.90 0.68
C ALA A 130 23.34 -33.87 0.29
N SER A 131 23.06 -33.99 -1.01
CA SER A 131 22.19 -35.03 -1.54
C SER A 131 22.85 -36.39 -1.29
N GLY A 132 22.61 -36.95 -0.11
CA GLY A 132 22.97 -38.31 0.25
C GLY A 132 22.14 -39.29 -0.58
N GLY A 133 22.69 -39.73 -1.70
CA GLY A 133 22.25 -40.96 -2.37
C GLY A 133 22.57 -42.15 -1.47
N GLY A 134 21.55 -42.92 -1.11
CA GLY A 134 21.72 -44.14 -0.32
C GLY A 134 20.43 -44.70 0.27
N LEU A 135 19.44 -45.05 -0.56
CA LEU A 135 18.49 -46.08 -0.17
C LEU A 135 19.03 -47.43 -0.65
N ALA A 136 19.82 -48.09 0.20
CA ALA A 136 20.01 -49.52 0.15
C ALA A 136 18.92 -50.16 1.01
N GLY A 137 18.10 -51.03 0.38
CA GLY A 137 17.19 -51.94 1.09
C GLY A 137 15.71 -51.64 0.89
N ALA A 138 15.17 -51.95 -0.29
CA ALA A 138 13.78 -52.36 -0.39
C ALA A 138 13.77 -53.78 -0.93
N ALA A 139 13.27 -54.69 -0.09
CA ALA A 139 13.11 -56.09 -0.39
C ALA A 139 12.13 -56.31 -1.55
N ASP A 140 12.44 -57.36 -2.30
CA ASP A 140 11.65 -58.04 -3.31
C ASP A 140 10.14 -58.09 -2.98
N LEU A 141 9.32 -57.54 -3.88
CA LEU A 141 7.89 -57.86 -3.96
C LEU A 141 7.56 -58.12 -5.43
N SER A 142 7.30 -59.40 -5.70
CA SER A 142 6.92 -59.97 -6.96
C SER A 142 5.62 -59.38 -7.52
N ALA A 143 5.57 -59.32 -8.85
CA ALA A 143 4.43 -58.86 -9.62
C ALA A 143 3.28 -59.87 -9.59
N THR A 144 2.16 -59.50 -8.96
CA THR A 144 0.84 -60.02 -9.32
C THR A 144 -0.24 -58.97 -9.05
N ASP A 145 -1.05 -58.72 -10.08
CA ASP A 145 -2.47 -58.34 -10.01
C ASP A 145 -2.90 -57.00 -9.38
N LEU A 146 -3.38 -56.07 -10.22
CA LEU A 146 -4.82 -55.92 -10.48
C LEU A 146 -5.10 -54.80 -11.49
N ARG A 147 -5.71 -55.21 -12.62
CA ARG A 147 -6.45 -54.35 -13.55
C ARG A 147 -7.88 -54.11 -13.00
N ARG A 148 -8.50 -53.02 -13.49
CA ARG A 148 -9.93 -52.62 -13.37
C ARG A 148 -10.25 -51.87 -12.06
N ASP A 149 -11.05 -50.82 -12.01
CA ASP A 149 -12.14 -50.35 -12.87
C ASP A 149 -12.35 -48.85 -12.61
N ALA A 150 -12.65 -48.06 -13.65
CA ALA A 150 -13.16 -46.69 -13.48
C ALA A 150 -14.27 -46.43 -14.51
N ARG A 151 -15.50 -46.78 -14.14
CA ARG A 151 -16.74 -46.19 -14.65
C ARG A 151 -17.75 -46.10 -13.50
N ARG A 152 -17.93 -44.90 -12.97
CA ARG A 152 -19.21 -44.18 -12.85
C ARG A 152 -18.99 -42.80 -12.29
#